data_AF-A0A8S0R4R3-F1
#
_entry.id   AF-A0A8S0R4R3-F1
#
_cell.length_a   1.000
_cell.length_b   1.000
_cell.length_c   1.000
_cell.angle_alpha   90.00
_cell.angle_beta   90.00
_cell.angle_gamma   90.00
#
_symmetry.space_group_name_H-M   'P 1'
#
loop_
_entity.id
_entity.type
_entity.pdbx_description
1 polymer ?
#
loop_
_entity_poly.entity_id
_entity_poly.type
_entity_poly.pdbx_seq_one_letter_code
_entity_poly.pdbx_strand_id
1 'polypeptide(L)'
;MRELIGKKGEEALQNIGFTGQMVSMGHQACGALELWNYPNWFRDVIPQDVDGRDRHDPVDLPALERMRLEADRFFTSDFNEEMYTKKWVEWVNTTEILKDVLDRHYPEMTKKWMNSSSAFSVWDSAPEPYNPIPLYLRVPH
;
A
#
# COMPACT_ATOMS: atom_id res chain seq x y z
N MET A 1 -11.39 10.24 -9.48
CA MET A 1 -11.09 8.83 -9.16
C MET A 1 -11.18 7.92 -10.37
N ARG A 2 -12.26 7.92 -11.16
CA ARG A 2 -12.34 7.07 -12.38
C ARG A 2 -11.19 7.31 -13.39
N GLU A 3 -10.65 8.53 -13.46
CA GLU A 3 -9.51 8.84 -14.33
C GLU A 3 -8.15 8.36 -13.79
N LEU A 4 -8.11 7.79 -12.58
CA LEU A 4 -6.88 7.30 -11.93
C LEU A 4 -6.82 5.77 -11.88
N ILE A 5 -7.69 5.07 -12.60
CA ILE A 5 -7.76 3.60 -12.62
C ILE A 5 -7.59 3.07 -14.05
N GLY A 6 -7.05 1.85 -14.17
CA GLY A 6 -6.80 1.20 -15.46
C GLY A 6 -5.86 2.00 -16.37
N LYS A 7 -6.01 1.85 -17.68
CA LYS A 7 -5.15 2.52 -18.69
C LYS A 7 -5.18 4.05 -18.60
N LYS A 8 -6.35 4.62 -18.30
CA LYS A 8 -6.49 6.06 -18.05
C LYS A 8 -5.66 6.51 -16.85
N GLY A 9 -5.60 5.68 -15.81
CA GLY A 9 -4.75 5.92 -14.65
C GLY A 9 -3.26 5.92 -14.99
N GLU A 10 -2.81 5.07 -15.91
CA GLU A 10 -1.43 5.08 -16.38
C GLU A 10 -1.08 6.38 -17.11
N GLU A 11 -1.97 6.86 -17.99
CA GLU A 11 -1.83 8.15 -18.67
C GLU A 11 -1.82 9.32 -17.66
N ALA A 12 -2.70 9.28 -16.66
CA ALA A 12 -2.74 10.28 -15.60
C ALA A 12 -1.46 10.25 -14.75
N LEU A 13 -0.94 9.06 -14.42
CA LEU A 13 0.30 8.90 -13.65
C LEU A 13 1.51 9.46 -14.40
N GLN A 14 1.58 9.33 -15.73
CA GLN A 14 2.63 9.94 -16.54
C GLN A 14 2.63 11.47 -16.42
N ASN A 15 1.46 12.08 -16.32
CA ASN A 15 1.32 13.53 -16.15
C ASN A 15 1.61 14.00 -14.72
N ILE A 16 1.21 13.21 -13.71
CA ILE A 16 1.40 13.55 -12.29
C ILE A 16 2.85 13.29 -11.84
N GLY A 17 3.46 12.23 -12.37
CA GLY A 17 4.78 11.74 -11.98
C GLY A 17 4.78 10.97 -10.66
N PHE A 18 5.75 10.06 -10.49
CA PHE A 18 5.84 9.18 -9.32
C PHE A 18 5.89 9.95 -7.99
N THR A 19 6.76 10.95 -7.87
CA THR A 19 6.90 11.74 -6.64
C THR A 19 5.63 12.51 -6.30
N GLY A 20 4.98 13.12 -7.30
CA GLY A 20 3.73 13.85 -7.09
C GLY A 20 2.62 12.92 -6.58
N GLN A 21 2.49 11.74 -7.19
CA GLN A 21 1.52 10.74 -6.78
C GLN A 21 1.79 10.20 -5.37
N MET A 22 3.03 9.80 -5.08
CA MET A 22 3.41 9.22 -3.78
C MET A 22 3.24 10.20 -2.63
N VAL A 23 3.69 11.45 -2.79
CA VAL A 23 3.55 12.47 -1.75
C VAL A 23 2.07 12.77 -1.51
N SER A 24 1.25 12.87 -2.57
CA SER A 24 -0.19 13.11 -2.45
C SER A 24 -0.88 11.97 -1.72
N MET A 25 -0.56 10.71 -2.05
CA MET A 25 -1.09 9.53 -1.34
C MET A 25 -0.66 9.51 0.12
N GLY A 26 0.59 9.88 0.42
CA GLY A 26 1.09 9.95 1.79
C GLY A 26 0.33 10.95 2.67
N HIS A 27 -0.15 12.06 2.09
CA HIS A 27 -0.89 13.10 2.81
C HIS A 27 -2.40 12.88 2.86
N GLN A 28 -2.92 11.81 2.24
CA GLN A 28 -4.35 11.56 2.18
C GLN A 28 -4.74 10.33 2.98
N ALA A 29 -5.64 10.50 3.95
CA ALA A 29 -6.23 9.38 4.67
C ALA A 29 -7.07 8.48 3.75
N CYS A 30 -7.02 7.18 3.99
CA CYS A 30 -7.91 6.23 3.32
C CYS A 30 -9.34 6.28 3.91
N GLY A 31 -10.31 5.78 3.16
CA GLY A 31 -11.68 5.63 3.65
C GLY A 31 -11.78 4.57 4.74
N ALA A 32 -12.60 4.82 5.76
CA ALA A 32 -12.86 3.87 6.84
C ALA A 32 -13.63 2.62 6.34
N LEU A 33 -13.39 1.46 6.96
CA LEU A 33 -14.13 0.23 6.67
C LEU A 33 -15.47 0.24 7.43
N GLU A 34 -16.38 1.08 6.97
CA GLU A 34 -17.71 1.28 7.56
C GLU A 34 -18.83 1.02 6.53
N LEU A 35 -20.02 0.71 7.05
CA LEU A 35 -21.22 0.64 6.21
C LEU A 35 -21.42 1.98 5.48
N TRP A 36 -21.97 1.92 4.28
CA TRP A 36 -22.25 3.10 3.45
C TRP A 36 -21.02 3.91 3.03
N ASN A 37 -19.82 3.34 3.11
CA ASN A 37 -18.59 4.00 2.65
C ASN A 37 -17.99 3.39 1.36
N TYR A 38 -18.74 2.54 0.64
CA TYR A 38 -18.26 1.95 -0.61
C TYR A 38 -18.27 3.00 -1.74
N PRO A 39 -17.14 3.27 -2.42
CA PRO A 39 -17.10 4.30 -3.45
C PRO A 39 -18.05 4.01 -4.62
N ASN A 40 -18.92 4.96 -4.94
CA ASN A 40 -19.94 4.81 -6.00
C ASN A 40 -19.36 4.41 -7.37
N TRP A 41 -18.12 4.79 -7.67
CA TRP A 41 -17.50 4.52 -8.96
C TRP A 41 -17.13 3.04 -9.17
N PHE A 42 -17.13 2.21 -8.12
CA PHE A 42 -16.94 0.75 -8.24
C PHE A 42 -18.23 -0.02 -8.58
N ARG A 43 -19.40 0.62 -8.50
CA ARG A 43 -20.68 0.00 -8.89
C ARG A 43 -20.84 -0.15 -10.40
N ASP A 44 -19.93 0.45 -11.16
CA ASP A 44 -19.94 0.52 -12.61
C ASP A 44 -18.47 0.65 -13.05
N VAL A 45 -17.69 -0.39 -12.74
CA VAL A 45 -16.27 -0.49 -13.08
C VAL A 45 -16.09 -1.38 -14.30
N ILE A 46 -15.15 -1.02 -15.17
CA ILE A 46 -14.77 -1.87 -16.31
C ILE A 46 -13.73 -2.87 -15.81
N PRO A 47 -14.06 -4.18 -15.71
CA PRO A 47 -13.10 -5.18 -15.29
C PRO A 47 -12.07 -5.45 -16.39
N GLN A 48 -10.91 -5.97 -16.00
CA GLN A 48 -9.87 -6.37 -16.94
C GLN A 48 -9.73 -7.89 -16.99
N ASP A 49 -9.40 -8.41 -18.18
CA ASP A 49 -8.91 -9.77 -18.35
C ASP A 49 -7.53 -9.95 -17.72
N VAL A 50 -7.09 -11.20 -17.58
CA VAL A 50 -5.75 -11.54 -17.04
C VAL A 50 -4.63 -10.84 -17.82
N ASP A 51 -4.85 -10.58 -19.11
CA ASP A 51 -3.91 -9.88 -19.99
C ASP A 51 -3.95 -8.33 -19.85
N GLY A 52 -4.73 -7.79 -18.91
CA GLY A 52 -4.89 -6.34 -18.70
C GLY A 52 -5.78 -5.64 -19.75
N ARG A 53 -6.49 -6.40 -20.59
CA ARG A 53 -7.45 -5.83 -21.57
C ARG A 53 -8.78 -5.54 -20.90
N ASP A 54 -9.35 -4.39 -21.23
CA ASP A 54 -10.64 -3.97 -20.70
C ASP A 54 -11.76 -4.84 -21.29
N ARG A 55 -12.63 -5.37 -20.43
CA ARG A 55 -13.82 -6.09 -20.85
C ARG A 55 -14.90 -5.11 -21.32
N HIS A 56 -15.83 -5.61 -22.11
CA HIS A 56 -16.92 -4.79 -22.64
C HIS A 56 -17.96 -4.44 -21.58
N ASP A 57 -18.29 -5.39 -20.70
CA ASP A 57 -19.42 -5.26 -19.78
C ASP A 57 -18.96 -4.77 -18.40
N PRO A 58 -19.48 -3.62 -17.91
CA PRO A 58 -19.20 -3.13 -16.57
C PRO A 58 -19.76 -4.04 -15.48
N VAL A 59 -19.15 -4.01 -14.31
CA VAL A 59 -19.57 -4.80 -13.16
C VAL A 59 -19.82 -3.93 -11.92
N ASP A 60 -20.78 -4.38 -11.11
CA ASP A 60 -20.99 -3.88 -9.75
C ASP A 60 -20.12 -4.70 -8.79
N LEU A 61 -18.93 -4.19 -8.48
CA LEU A 61 -17.94 -4.89 -7.67
C LEU A 61 -18.46 -5.26 -6.26
N PRO A 62 -19.14 -4.37 -5.51
CA PRO A 62 -19.75 -4.74 -4.22
C PRO A 62 -20.68 -5.95 -4.29
N ALA A 63 -21.36 -6.15 -5.42
CA ALA A 63 -22.26 -7.29 -5.61
C ALA A 63 -21.51 -8.61 -5.87
N LEU A 64 -20.23 -8.56 -6.26
CA LEU A 64 -19.41 -9.70 -6.67
C LEU A 64 -18.41 -10.19 -5.60
N GLU A 65 -18.16 -9.40 -4.56
CA GLU A 65 -17.15 -9.73 -3.54
C GLU A 65 -17.55 -10.95 -2.68
N ARG A 66 -16.98 -12.14 -2.95
CA ARG A 66 -16.96 -13.26 -1.99
C ARG A 66 -15.67 -14.11 -2.04
N MET A 67 -14.99 -14.09 -0.90
CA MET A 67 -13.97 -14.99 -0.31
C MET A 67 -12.56 -15.15 -0.94
N ARG A 68 -11.59 -15.24 0.00
CA ARG A 68 -10.12 -15.14 -0.15
C ARG A 68 -9.42 -16.52 -0.16
N LEU A 69 -8.20 -16.50 -0.70
CA LEU A 69 -7.24 -17.60 -0.80
C LEU A 69 -6.36 -17.75 0.46
N GLU A 70 -5.89 -18.98 0.72
CA GLU A 70 -4.96 -19.35 1.80
C GLU A 70 -3.80 -20.24 1.29
N ALA A 71 -2.66 -20.12 2.00
CA ALA A 71 -1.47 -20.99 2.06
C ALA A 71 -0.44 -20.93 0.91
N ASP A 72 0.60 -20.09 1.07
CA ASP A 72 1.80 -20.08 0.22
C ASP A 72 3.04 -20.60 1.01
N ARG A 73 3.79 -21.52 0.40
CA ARG A 73 4.96 -22.22 0.95
C ARG A 73 6.18 -21.30 1.09
N PHE A 74 6.32 -20.30 0.24
CA PHE A 74 7.52 -19.43 0.23
C PHE A 74 7.64 -18.55 1.48
N PHE A 75 6.58 -18.46 2.28
CA PHE A 75 6.58 -17.80 3.60
C PHE A 75 6.80 -18.78 4.76
N THR A 76 7.07 -20.06 4.50
CA THR A 76 7.21 -21.11 5.52
C THR A 76 8.50 -21.94 5.34
N SER A 77 8.45 -23.10 4.71
CA SER A 77 9.59 -24.05 4.64
C SER A 77 10.79 -23.53 3.85
N ASP A 78 10.54 -22.70 2.85
CA ASP A 78 11.53 -22.34 1.83
C ASP A 78 12.13 -20.94 2.09
N PHE A 79 11.85 -20.32 3.24
CA PHE A 79 12.47 -19.06 3.66
C PHE A 79 13.83 -19.33 4.32
N ASN A 80 14.84 -19.70 3.52
CA ASN A 80 16.19 -20.00 3.98
C ASN A 80 17.26 -19.51 3.00
N GLU A 81 18.52 -19.47 3.46
CA GLU A 81 19.68 -18.97 2.69
C GLU A 81 20.04 -19.80 1.46
N GLU A 82 19.60 -21.07 1.41
CA GLU A 82 19.82 -21.98 0.28
C GLU A 82 18.92 -21.60 -0.90
N MET A 83 17.65 -21.27 -0.61
CA MET A 83 16.70 -20.78 -1.61
C MET A 83 16.90 -19.30 -1.95
N TYR A 84 17.16 -18.48 -0.94
CA TYR A 84 17.42 -17.05 -1.10
C TYR A 84 18.84 -16.75 -0.66
N THR A 85 19.74 -16.45 -1.60
CA THR A 85 21.17 -16.20 -1.31
C THR A 85 21.41 -15.37 -0.04
N LYS A 86 22.48 -15.65 0.71
CA LYS A 86 22.82 -14.93 1.96
C LYS A 86 22.68 -13.39 1.87
N LYS A 87 23.14 -12.79 0.78
CA LYS A 87 23.02 -11.34 0.52
C LYS A 87 21.55 -10.87 0.48
N TRP A 88 20.65 -11.70 -0.04
CA TRP A 88 19.22 -11.41 -0.07
C TRP A 88 18.60 -11.53 1.32
N VAL A 89 18.97 -12.55 2.11
CA VAL A 89 18.47 -12.69 3.49
C VAL A 89 18.92 -11.53 4.36
N GLU A 90 20.17 -11.09 4.23
CA GLU A 90 20.67 -9.87 4.89
C GLU A 90 19.89 -8.62 4.44
N TRP A 91 19.53 -8.50 3.17
CA TRP A 91 18.72 -7.39 2.66
C TRP A 91 17.31 -7.36 3.26
N VAL A 92 16.65 -8.52 3.34
CA VAL A 92 15.31 -8.61 3.94
C VAL A 92 15.38 -8.30 5.43
N ASN A 93 16.36 -8.82 6.14
CA ASN A 93 16.54 -8.56 7.57
C ASN A 93 16.92 -7.09 7.90
N THR A 94 17.36 -6.31 6.91
CA THR A 94 17.71 -4.89 7.08
C THR A 94 16.64 -3.93 6.54
N THR A 95 15.55 -4.45 5.95
CA THR A 95 14.43 -3.67 5.44
C THR A 95 13.20 -3.98 6.27
N GLU A 96 12.85 -3.14 7.23
CA GLU A 96 11.73 -3.39 8.13
C GLU A 96 10.44 -2.71 7.68
N ILE A 97 10.55 -1.52 7.08
CA ILE A 97 9.39 -0.69 6.76
C ILE A 97 9.46 -0.14 5.33
N LEU A 98 8.30 0.23 4.77
CA LEU A 98 8.21 0.83 3.44
C LEU A 98 9.06 2.11 3.31
N LYS A 99 9.21 2.85 4.41
CA LYS A 99 10.10 4.01 4.49
C LYS A 99 11.54 3.67 4.10
N ASP A 100 12.08 2.51 4.49
CA ASP A 100 13.47 2.12 4.17
C ASP A 100 13.64 1.94 2.66
N VAL A 101 12.63 1.42 1.98
CA VAL A 101 12.61 1.28 0.52
C VAL A 101 12.52 2.66 -0.16
N LEU A 102 11.67 3.55 0.35
CA LEU A 102 11.53 4.91 -0.18
C LEU A 102 12.81 5.72 0.03
N ASP A 103 13.44 5.64 1.20
CA ASP A 103 14.70 6.32 1.53
C ASP A 103 15.83 5.85 0.60
N ARG A 104 15.83 4.57 0.22
CA ARG A 104 16.84 3.99 -0.68
C ARG A 104 16.75 4.51 -2.12
N HIS A 105 15.54 4.69 -2.63
CA HIS A 105 15.33 5.06 -4.05
C HIS A 105 15.02 6.55 -4.24
N TYR A 106 14.45 7.20 -3.23
CA TYR A 106 14.01 8.60 -3.27
C TYR A 106 14.31 9.32 -1.93
N PRO A 107 15.59 9.42 -1.53
CA PRO A 107 16.01 9.89 -0.21
C PRO A 107 15.51 11.30 0.16
N GLU A 108 15.38 12.19 -0.83
CA GLU A 108 14.89 13.55 -0.59
C GLU A 108 13.37 13.62 -0.41
N MET A 109 12.62 12.59 -0.82
CA MET A 109 11.16 12.61 -0.76
C MET A 109 10.67 12.53 0.69
N THR A 110 11.09 11.48 1.40
CA THR A 110 10.71 11.23 2.79
C THR A 110 11.26 12.33 3.71
N LYS A 111 12.52 12.73 3.50
CA LYS A 111 13.17 13.80 4.26
C LYS A 111 12.42 15.14 4.17
N LYS A 112 11.84 15.46 3.01
CA LYS A 112 11.14 16.73 2.79
C LYS A 112 9.67 16.68 3.18
N TRP A 113 9.00 15.55 2.95
CA TRP A 113 7.55 15.48 2.94
C TRP A 113 6.94 14.54 3.96
N MET A 114 7.74 13.80 4.74
CA MET A 114 7.22 12.83 5.70
C MET A 114 7.70 13.15 7.11
N ASN A 115 6.74 13.48 7.97
CA ASN A 115 6.93 13.70 9.41
C ASN A 115 6.59 12.46 10.23
N SER A 116 5.73 11.58 9.72
CA SER A 116 5.33 10.33 10.37
C SER A 116 6.49 9.32 10.47
N SER A 117 6.41 8.43 11.46
CA SER A 117 7.37 7.33 11.64
C SER A 117 7.17 6.20 10.62
N SER A 118 5.94 6.01 10.14
CA SER A 118 5.57 5.01 9.12
C SER A 118 5.09 5.68 7.84
N ALA A 119 5.49 5.13 6.69
CA ALA A 119 5.03 5.58 5.38
C ALA A 119 3.56 5.22 5.10
N PHE A 120 2.92 4.40 5.96
CA PHE A 120 1.50 4.06 5.87
C PHE A 120 0.59 4.95 6.75
N SER A 121 1.17 5.74 7.64
CA SER A 121 0.44 6.80 8.35
C SER A 121 0.22 7.99 7.41
N VAL A 122 -0.67 8.93 7.77
CA VAL A 122 -0.73 10.21 7.06
C VAL A 122 0.57 10.97 7.34
N TRP A 123 1.28 11.38 6.29
CA TRP A 123 2.68 11.84 6.36
C TRP A 123 2.87 13.15 7.16
N ASP A 124 1.83 13.96 7.29
CA ASP A 124 1.82 15.19 8.10
C ASP A 124 1.40 14.96 9.56
N SER A 125 1.13 13.71 9.95
CA SER A 125 0.78 13.37 11.33
C SER A 125 1.90 13.77 12.30
N ALA A 126 1.50 14.19 13.50
CA ALA A 126 2.45 14.42 14.58
C ALA A 126 3.18 13.10 14.94
N PRO A 127 4.44 13.17 15.37
CA PRO A 127 5.14 11.98 15.86
C PRO A 127 4.42 11.44 17.10
N GLU A 128 4.28 10.12 17.16
CA GLU A 128 3.72 9.44 18.33
C GLU A 128 4.58 9.71 19.57
N PRO A 129 3.97 10.14 20.69
CA PRO A 129 4.71 10.35 21.92
C PRO A 129 5.25 9.03 22.45
N TYR A 130 6.49 9.04 22.95
CA TYR A 130 7.07 7.86 23.58
C TYR A 130 6.25 7.44 24.79
N ASN A 131 5.73 6.21 24.77
CA ASN A 131 5.04 5.62 25.92
C ASN A 131 6.05 4.86 26.79
N PRO A 132 6.33 5.33 28.02
CA PRO A 132 7.34 4.74 28.91
C PRO A 132 6.94 3.38 29.48
N ILE A 133 5.66 2.99 29.38
CA ILE A 133 5.19 1.68 29.82
C ILE A 133 5.69 0.62 28.81
N PRO A 134 6.39 -0.43 29.27
CA PRO A 134 6.82 -1.53 28.41
C PRO A 134 5.66 -2.09 27.58
N LEU A 135 5.91 -2.42 26.31
CA LEU A 135 4.86 -2.79 25.34
C LEU A 135 3.90 -3.87 25.88
N TYR A 136 4.44 -4.90 26.54
CA TYR A 136 3.66 -6.01 27.11
C TYR A 136 2.86 -5.67 28.38
N LEU A 137 3.04 -4.47 28.94
CA LEU A 137 2.37 -4.02 30.17
C LEU A 137 1.36 -2.88 29.92
N ARG A 138 1.15 -2.50 28.66
CA ARG A 138 0.18 -1.46 28.29
C ARG A 138 -1.25 -1.98 28.40
N VAL A 139 -2.15 -1.18 28.97
CA VAL A 139 -3.57 -1.51 29.10
C VAL A 139 -4.36 -0.70 28.07
N PRO A 140 -5.21 -1.34 27.22
CA PRO A 140 -6.09 -0.61 26.31
C PRO A 140 -7.10 0.25 27.07
N HIS A 141 -7.44 1.41 26.50
CA HIS A 141 -8.46 2.34 27.01
C HIS A 141 -9.65 2.42 26.06
#